data_AF-A0A357Y325-F1
#
_entry.id   AF-A0A357Y325-F1
#
_cell.length_a   1.000
_cell.length_b   1.000
_cell.length_c   1.000
_cell.angle_alpha   90.00
_cell.angle_beta   90.00
_cell.angle_gamma   90.00
#
_symmetry.space_group_name_H-M   'P 1'
#
loop_
_entity.id
_entity.type
_entity.pdbx_description
1 polymer ?
#
loop_
_entity_poly.entity_id
_entity_poly.type
_entity_poly.pdbx_seq_one_letter_code
_entity_poly.pdbx_strand_id
1 'polypeptide(L)'
;MEIAALQMTPVQISAESHLGETKQPEPVKGFGDYLVDALKKTNELQLDSDKKNALLAAGRIDDVSSVVVASQKADMALQLTLQIRNRAVSAYQEIMRMQV
;
A
#
# COMPACT_ATOMS: atom_id res chain seq x y z
N MET A 1 21.25 -55.42 51.38
CA MET A 1 19.98 -54.67 51.51
C MET A 1 20.22 -53.35 50.78
N GLU A 2 20.11 -53.37 49.46
CA GLU A 2 20.38 -52.19 48.62
C GLU A 2 19.06 -51.50 48.31
N ILE A 3 18.89 -50.30 48.85
CA ILE A 3 17.74 -49.44 48.57
C ILE A 3 17.95 -48.79 47.21
N ALA A 4 17.16 -49.21 46.23
CA ALA A 4 17.16 -48.67 44.88
C ALA A 4 16.80 -47.17 44.93
N ALA A 5 17.73 -46.31 44.54
CA ALA A 5 17.49 -44.88 44.40
C ALA A 5 16.46 -44.64 43.29
N LEU A 6 15.40 -43.92 43.62
CA LEU A 6 14.39 -43.42 42.68
C LEU A 6 15.08 -42.67 41.53
N GLN A 7 14.96 -43.20 40.31
CA GLN A 7 15.35 -42.50 39.10
C GLN A 7 14.35 -41.37 38.85
N MET A 8 14.74 -40.14 39.15
CA MET A 8 14.02 -38.95 38.73
C MET A 8 14.27 -38.76 37.23
N THR A 9 13.39 -39.29 36.38
CA THR A 9 13.37 -38.93 34.96
C THR A 9 13.18 -37.42 34.84
N PRO A 10 14.08 -36.69 34.15
CA PRO A 10 13.88 -35.26 33.95
C PRO A 10 12.65 -35.07 33.06
N VAL A 11 11.62 -34.44 33.60
CA VAL A 11 10.46 -33.99 32.83
C VAL A 11 10.97 -32.95 31.83
N GLN A 12 11.05 -33.33 30.56
CA GLN A 12 11.26 -32.39 29.47
C GLN A 12 9.98 -31.57 29.33
N ILE A 13 9.98 -30.38 29.93
CA ILE A 13 8.94 -29.38 29.67
C ILE A 13 9.11 -28.95 28.22
N SER A 14 8.40 -29.63 27.33
CA SER A 14 8.18 -29.19 25.95
C SER A 14 7.10 -28.12 25.98
N ALA A 15 7.43 -26.96 26.57
CA ALA A 15 6.63 -25.77 26.35
C ALA A 15 7.05 -25.23 24.99
N GLU A 16 6.21 -25.43 23.98
CA GLU A 16 6.28 -24.61 22.78
C GLU A 16 6.21 -23.15 23.24
N SER A 17 7.33 -22.45 23.13
CA SER A 17 7.42 -21.04 23.46
C SER A 17 6.55 -20.28 22.45
N HIS A 18 5.35 -19.87 22.86
CA HIS A 18 4.52 -18.92 22.11
C HIS A 18 5.03 -17.47 22.25
N LEU A 19 6.30 -17.27 22.65
CA LEU A 19 6.94 -15.97 22.63
C LEU A 19 7.28 -15.61 21.20
N GLY A 20 6.27 -15.04 20.53
CA GLY A 20 6.41 -14.26 19.31
C GLY A 20 7.00 -15.08 18.17
N GLU A 21 6.12 -15.61 17.33
CA GLU A 21 6.44 -15.64 15.91
C GLU A 21 7.00 -14.26 15.56
N THR A 22 8.31 -14.17 15.38
CA THR A 22 8.95 -13.02 14.77
C THR A 22 8.50 -13.08 13.32
N LYS A 23 7.28 -12.59 13.10
CA LYS A 23 6.73 -12.36 11.78
C LYS A 23 7.76 -11.48 11.10
N GLN A 24 8.50 -12.06 10.17
CA GLN A 24 9.53 -11.35 9.42
C GLN A 24 8.90 -10.03 8.96
N PRO A 25 9.52 -8.88 9.26
CA PRO A 25 8.94 -7.61 8.88
C PRO A 25 8.71 -7.67 7.38
N GLU A 26 7.45 -7.54 6.96
CA GLU A 26 7.17 -7.48 5.53
C GLU A 26 8.00 -6.33 4.95
N PRO A 27 8.64 -6.54 3.80
CA PRO A 27 9.43 -5.49 3.17
C PRO A 27 8.55 -4.26 3.00
N VAL A 28 8.86 -3.21 3.75
CA VAL A 28 8.13 -1.96 3.69
C VAL A 28 8.33 -1.40 2.28
N LYS A 29 7.24 -1.32 1.51
CA LYS A 29 7.26 -0.74 0.17
C LYS A 29 7.89 0.66 0.25
N GLY A 30 8.82 0.92 -0.66
CA GLY A 30 9.46 2.23 -0.73
C GLY A 30 8.42 3.28 -1.15
N PHE A 31 8.65 4.53 -0.78
CA PHE A 31 7.80 5.65 -1.23
C PHE A 31 7.67 5.68 -2.77
N GLY A 32 8.72 5.29 -3.50
CA GLY A 32 8.69 5.17 -4.96
C GLY A 32 7.63 4.17 -5.46
N ASP A 33 7.47 3.03 -4.78
CA ASP A 33 6.45 2.03 -5.12
C ASP A 33 5.05 2.59 -4.93
N TYR A 34 4.82 3.32 -3.83
CA TYR A 34 3.55 4.02 -3.58
C TYR A 34 3.26 5.08 -4.64
N LEU A 35 4.27 5.84 -5.07
CA LEU A 35 4.11 6.84 -6.13
C LEU A 35 3.76 6.19 -7.46
N VAL A 36 4.43 5.09 -7.81
CA VAL A 36 4.15 4.32 -9.03
C VAL A 36 2.73 3.75 -9.00
N ASP A 37 2.32 3.16 -7.88
CA ASP A 37 0.97 2.61 -7.72
C ASP A 37 -0.09 3.72 -7.80
N ALA A 38 0.16 4.89 -7.20
CA ALA A 38 -0.74 6.05 -7.29
C ALA A 38 -0.83 6.60 -8.73
N LEU A 39 0.28 6.70 -9.45
CA LEU A 39 0.30 7.13 -10.86
C LEU A 39 -0.50 6.17 -11.74
N LYS A 40 -0.30 4.85 -11.57
CA LYS A 40 -1.07 3.83 -12.28
C LYS A 40 -2.56 3.99 -12.00
N LYS A 41 -2.94 4.19 -10.73
CA LYS A 41 -4.33 4.36 -10.33
C LYS A 41 -4.97 5.60 -10.94
N THR A 42 -4.26 6.72 -10.96
CA THR A 42 -4.72 7.96 -11.61
C THR A 42 -4.91 7.74 -13.11
N ASN A 43 -3.97 7.05 -13.78
CA ASN A 43 -4.10 6.74 -15.20
C ASN A 43 -5.32 5.84 -15.50
N GLU A 44 -5.59 4.84 -14.66
CA GLU A 44 -6.80 4.01 -14.78
C GLU A 44 -8.08 4.84 -14.66
N LEU A 45 -8.14 5.75 -13.69
CA LEU A 45 -9.30 6.63 -13.48
C LEU A 45 -9.50 7.59 -14.65
N GLN A 46 -8.42 8.12 -15.21
CA GLN A 46 -8.46 8.96 -16.41
C GLN A 46 -9.04 8.18 -17.60
N LEU A 47 -8.54 6.96 -17.84
CA LEU A 47 -9.01 6.12 -18.95
C LEU A 47 -10.49 5.72 -18.79
N ASP A 48 -10.93 5.43 -17.56
CA ASP A 48 -12.33 5.12 -17.27
C ASP A 48 -13.24 6.34 -17.52
N SER A 49 -12.82 7.53 -17.09
CA SER A 49 -13.51 8.78 -17.38
C SER A 49 -13.62 9.02 -18.89
N ASP A 50 -12.51 8.91 -19.63
CA ASP A 50 -12.48 9.10 -21.09
C ASP A 50 -13.39 8.10 -21.81
N LYS A 51 -13.37 6.83 -21.40
CA LYS A 51 -14.23 5.78 -21.95
C LYS A 51 -15.71 6.10 -21.72
N LYS A 52 -16.07 6.51 -20.51
CA LYS A 52 -17.46 6.89 -20.18
C LYS A 52 -17.90 8.13 -20.94
N ASN A 53 -17.02 9.12 -21.10
CA ASN A 53 -17.25 10.31 -21.92
C ASN A 53 -17.50 9.93 -23.39
N ALA A 54 -16.68 9.05 -23.95
CA ALA A 54 -16.84 8.59 -25.33
C ALA A 54 -18.16 7.83 -25.55
N LEU A 55 -18.55 6.99 -24.58
CA LEU A 55 -19.81 6.25 -24.62
C LEU A 55 -21.03 7.16 -24.47
N LEU A 56 -20.93 8.22 -23.65
CA LEU A 56 -21.95 9.25 -23.54
C LEU A 56 -22.08 10.05 -24.85
N ALA A 57 -20.97 10.50 -25.42
CA ALA A 57 -20.95 11.22 -26.70
C ALA A 57 -21.48 10.37 -27.86
N ALA A 58 -21.30 9.05 -27.80
CA ALA A 58 -21.87 8.09 -28.75
C ALA A 58 -23.35 7.76 -28.50
N GLY A 59 -23.98 8.35 -27.48
CA GLY A 59 -25.37 8.09 -27.11
C GLY A 59 -25.62 6.67 -26.59
N ARG A 60 -24.57 5.97 -26.13
CA ARG A 60 -24.65 4.59 -25.60
C ARG A 60 -24.77 4.52 -24.08
N ILE A 61 -24.71 5.67 -23.41
CA ILE A 61 -24.92 5.82 -21.97
C ILE A 61 -25.93 6.94 -21.77
N ASP A 62 -27.01 6.65 -21.06
CA ASP A 62 -27.99 7.66 -20.63
C ASP A 62 -27.63 8.27 -19.27
N ASP A 63 -26.71 7.63 -18.53
CA ASP A 63 -26.29 8.06 -17.21
C ASP A 63 -25.12 9.05 -17.26
N VAL A 64 -25.46 10.33 -17.48
CA VAL A 64 -24.53 11.47 -17.43
C VAL A 64 -23.86 11.58 -16.05
N SER A 65 -24.55 11.21 -14.97
CA SER A 65 -24.02 11.30 -13.59
C SER A 65 -22.78 10.41 -13.42
N SER A 66 -22.81 9.19 -13.96
CA SER A 66 -21.68 8.27 -13.92
C SER A 66 -20.41 8.82 -14.57
N VAL A 67 -20.57 9.60 -15.65
CA VAL A 67 -19.49 10.23 -16.41
C VAL A 67 -18.90 11.37 -15.59
N VAL A 68 -19.74 12.26 -15.07
CA VAL A 68 -19.32 13.38 -14.22
C VAL A 68 -18.59 12.88 -12.97
N VAL A 69 -19.11 11.84 -12.31
CA VAL A 69 -18.46 11.23 -11.14
C VAL A 69 -17.11 10.62 -11.51
N ALA A 70 -17.00 9.94 -12.66
CA ALA A 70 -15.74 9.37 -13.11
C ALA A 70 -14.69 10.47 -13.38
N SER A 71 -15.08 11.55 -14.05
CA SER A 71 -14.21 12.71 -14.30
C SER A 71 -13.75 13.37 -13.00
N GLN A 72 -14.68 13.59 -12.05
CA GLN A 72 -14.33 14.16 -10.75
C GLN A 72 -13.32 13.29 -9.98
N LYS A 73 -13.48 11.96 -10.05
CA LYS A 73 -12.53 11.02 -9.43
C LYS A 73 -11.16 11.09 -10.07
N ALA A 74 -11.08 11.18 -11.39
CA ALA A 74 -9.82 11.31 -12.11
C ALA A 74 -9.11 12.62 -11.72
N ASP A 75 -9.83 13.74 -11.70
CA ASP A 75 -9.29 15.04 -11.32
C ASP A 75 -8.75 15.07 -9.89
N MET A 76 -9.51 14.55 -8.91
CA MET A 76 -9.06 14.47 -7.52
C MET A 76 -7.82 13.57 -7.38
N ALA A 77 -7.78 12.42 -8.06
CA ALA A 77 -6.64 11.52 -8.02
C ALA A 77 -5.38 12.16 -8.64
N LEU A 78 -5.54 12.91 -9.72
CA LEU A 78 -4.46 13.66 -10.34
C LEU A 78 -3.93 14.75 -9.41
N GLN A 79 -4.80 15.54 -8.78
CA GLN A 79 -4.41 16.56 -7.82
C GLN A 79 -3.63 15.98 -6.65
N LEU A 80 -4.11 14.87 -6.09
CA LEU A 80 -3.42 14.15 -5.02
C LEU A 80 -2.03 13.66 -5.49
N THR A 81 -1.95 13.09 -6.68
CA THR A 81 -0.68 12.62 -7.26
C THR A 81 0.33 13.76 -7.42
N LEU A 82 -0.12 14.94 -7.85
CA LEU A 82 0.72 16.14 -7.95
C LEU A 82 1.21 16.62 -6.59
N GLN A 83 0.35 16.61 -5.57
CA GLN A 83 0.75 16.96 -4.21
C GLN A 83 1.82 16.00 -3.67
N ILE A 84 1.64 14.70 -3.87
CA ILE A 84 2.62 13.68 -3.49
C ILE A 84 3.94 13.89 -4.24
N ARG A 85 3.89 14.13 -5.56
CA ARG A 85 5.07 14.44 -6.38
C ARG A 85 5.83 15.65 -5.82
N ASN A 86 5.12 16.74 -5.54
CA ASN A 86 5.74 17.95 -5.02
C ASN A 86 6.36 17.70 -3.65
N ARG A 87 5.68 16.97 -2.76
CA ARG A 87 6.21 16.64 -1.43
C ARG A 87 7.46 15.77 -1.52
N ALA A 88 7.51 14.82 -2.44
CA ALA A 88 8.68 13.99 -2.71
C ALA A 88 9.89 14.81 -3.15
N VAL A 89 9.68 15.73 -4.11
CA VAL A 89 10.73 16.63 -4.61
C VAL A 89 11.23 17.54 -3.49
N SER A 90 10.32 18.11 -2.68
CA SER A 90 10.72 18.94 -1.54
C SER A 90 11.49 18.14 -0.49
N ALA A 91 11.09 16.90 -0.18
CA ALA A 91 11.82 16.05 0.76
C ALA A 91 13.24 15.73 0.26
N TYR A 92 13.40 15.45 -1.04
CA TYR A 92 14.70 15.27 -1.66
C TYR A 92 15.57 16.54 -1.57
N GLN A 93 14.98 17.71 -1.88
CA GLN A 93 15.66 19.00 -1.77
C GLN A 93 16.07 19.33 -0.34
N GLU A 94 15.26 18.99 0.66
CA GLU A 94 15.58 19.22 2.07
C GLU A 94 16.77 18.37 2.54
N ILE A 95 16.81 17.10 2.16
CA ILE A 95 17.95 16.21 2.46
C ILE A 95 19.25 16.77 1.86
N MET A 96 19.20 17.32 0.64
CA MET A 96 20.36 17.97 0.02
C MET A 96 20.84 19.21 0.77
N ARG A 97 19.92 19.97 1.36
CA ARG A 97 20.24 21.18 2.14
C ARG A 97 20.82 20.89 3.52
N MET A 98 20.63 19.69 4.06
CA MET A 98 21.22 19.28 5.34
C MET A 98 22.70 18.91 5.25
N GLN A 99 23.24 18.64 4.06
CA GLN A 99 24.62 18.16 3.85
C GLN A 99 25.65 19.26 3.54
N VAL A 100 25.26 20.55 3.63
CA VAL A 100 26.19 21.69 3.53
C VAL A 100 26.56 22.25 4.89
#